data_AF-A0A2V9LMM9-F1
#
_entry.id   AF-A0A2V9LMM9-F1
#
_cell.length_a   1.000
_cell.length_b   1.000
_cell.length_c   1.000
_cell.angle_alpha   90.00
_cell.angle_beta   90.00
_cell.angle_gamma   90.00
#
_symmetry.space_group_name_H-M   'P 1'
#
loop_
_entity.id
_entity.type
_entity.pdbx_description
1 polymer ?
#
loop_
_entity_poly.entity_id
_entity_poly.type
_entity_poly.pdbx_seq_one_letter_code
_entity_poly.pdbx_strand_id
1 'polypeptide(L)' 'MGVEDYEAAALASNDCRAAGVSGSAVDFLICAVALRRNWPVFTMDHDFTRYARHLPLRLHQPRPKA' A
#
# COMPACT_ATOMS: atom_id res chain seq x y z
N MET A 1 7.71 5.33 12.83
CA MET A 1 6.42 5.83 12.31
C MET A 1 6.06 7.08 13.09
N GLY A 2 5.60 8.13 12.42
CA GLY A 2 5.13 9.38 13.03
C GLY A 2 3.65 9.62 12.73
N VAL A 3 3.09 10.71 13.28
CA VAL A 3 1.68 11.09 13.04
C VAL A 3 1.41 11.22 11.54
N GLU A 4 2.38 11.73 10.78
CA GLU A 4 2.28 11.90 9.34
C GLU A 4 2.08 10.57 8.58
N ASP A 5 2.58 9.45 9.11
CA ASP A 5 2.37 8.14 8.49
C ASP A 5 0.92 7.67 8.65
N TYR A 6 0.26 8.00 9.76
CA TYR A 6 -1.15 7.66 10.00
C TYR A 6 -2.09 8.53 9.17
N GLU A 7 -1.78 9.82 9.02
CA GLU A 7 -2.56 10.72 8.14
C GLU A 7 -2.43 10.28 6.67
N ALA A 8 -1.22 9.96 6.21
CA ALA A 8 -0.99 9.41 4.89
C ALA A 8 -1.74 8.08 4.67
N ALA A 9 -1.79 7.21 5.68
CA ALA A 9 -2.56 5.97 5.61
C ALA A 9 -4.07 6.24 5.49
N ALA A 10 -4.60 7.20 6.25
CA ALA A 10 -6.00 7.59 6.16
C ALA A 10 -6.36 8.18 4.79
N LEU A 11 -5.48 9.01 4.20
CA LEU A 11 -5.64 9.52 2.84
C LEU A 11 -5.66 8.40 1.81
N ALA A 12 -4.67 7.50 1.85
CA ALA A 12 -4.62 6.34 0.96
C ALA A 12 -5.87 5.44 1.08
N SER A 13 -6.38 5.27 2.30
CA SER A 13 -7.63 4.55 2.55
C SER A 13 -8.83 5.22 1.91
N ASN A 14 -8.94 6.54 2.03
CA ASN A 14 -10.01 7.32 1.40
C ASN A 14 -9.96 7.23 -0.13
N ASP A 15 -8.78 7.35 -0.73
CA ASP A 15 -8.58 7.26 -2.18
C ASP A 15 -9.01 5.89 -2.72
N CYS A 16 -8.58 4.80 -2.07
CA CYS A 16 -9.02 3.45 -2.41
C CYS A 16 -10.53 3.27 -2.20
N ARG A 17 -11.09 3.76 -1.08
CA ARG A 17 -12.51 3.60 -0.76
C ARG A 17 -13.41 4.36 -1.75
N ALA A 18 -12.97 5.52 -2.21
CA ALA A 18 -13.66 6.28 -3.26
C ALA A 18 -13.74 5.50 -4.59
N ALA A 19 -12.77 4.62 -4.85
CA ALA A 19 -12.76 3.70 -5.98
C ALA A 19 -13.43 2.33 -5.69
N GLY A 20 -14.09 2.17 -4.54
CA GLY A 20 -14.76 0.93 -4.14
C GLY A 20 -13.82 -0.15 -3.59
N VAL A 21 -12.57 0.18 -3.27
CA VAL A 21 -11.58 -0.75 -2.70
C VAL A 21 -11.43 -0.48 -1.21
N SER A 22 -11.77 -1.46 -0.37
CA SER A 22 -11.56 -1.41 1.08
C SER A 22 -10.31 -2.18 1.51
N GLY A 23 -9.83 -1.87 2.71
CA GLY A 23 -8.64 -2.50 3.30
C GLY A 23 -8.55 -2.18 4.80
N SER A 24 -7.70 -2.89 5.53
CA SER A 24 -7.48 -2.63 6.94
C SER A 24 -6.62 -1.37 7.16
N ALA A 25 -6.68 -0.79 8.35
CA ALA A 25 -5.81 0.33 8.71
C ALA A 25 -4.32 -0.04 8.63
N VAL A 26 -3.98 -1.32 8.91
CA VAL A 26 -2.59 -1.81 8.84
C VAL A 26 -2.12 -1.89 7.38
N ASP A 27 -2.98 -2.30 6.46
CA ASP A 27 -2.63 -2.36 5.03
C ASP A 27 -2.28 -0.97 4.49
N PHE A 28 -3.09 0.02 4.83
CA PHE A 28 -2.84 1.40 4.42
C PHE A 28 -1.64 2.02 5.15
N LEU A 29 -1.33 1.59 6.37
CA LEU A 29 -0.10 2.01 7.06
C LEU A 29 1.14 1.43 6.38
N ILE A 30 1.11 0.16 5.95
CA ILE A 30 2.17 -0.44 5.13
C ILE A 30 2.32 0.34 3.82
N CYS A 31 1.22 0.68 3.14
CA CYS A 31 1.25 1.48 1.92
C CYS A 31 1.88 2.86 2.17
N ALA A 32 1.47 3.58 3.22
CA ALA A 32 1.98 4.90 3.54
C ALA A 32 3.49 4.90 3.79
N VAL A 33 3.98 3.94 4.59
CA VAL A 33 5.42 3.79 4.86
C VAL A 33 6.19 3.44 3.58
N ALA A 34 5.66 2.52 2.77
CA ALA A 34 6.29 2.11 1.51
C ALA A 34 6.40 3.27 0.52
N LEU A 35 5.33 4.07 0.38
CA LEU A 35 5.31 5.26 -0.48
C LEU A 35 6.31 6.32 0.00
N ARG A 36 6.30 6.66 1.28
CA ARG A 36 7.20 7.66 1.86
C ARG A 36 8.67 7.28 1.72
N ARG A 37 8.99 6.00 1.83
CA ARG A 37 10.36 5.47 1.72
C ARG A 37 10.76 5.09 0.29
N ASN A 38 9.82 5.20 -0.66
CA ASN A 38 9.97 4.67 -2.01
C ASN A 38 10.45 3.21 -1.98
N TRP A 39 9.77 2.35 -1.22
CA TRP A 39 10.07 0.92 -1.11
C TRP A 39 9.03 0.08 -1.83
N PRO A 40 9.43 -1.03 -2.47
CA PRO A 40 8.46 -2.02 -2.94
C PRO A 40 7.91 -2.84 -1.75
N VAL A 41 6.61 -3.12 -1.75
CA VAL A 41 5.98 -4.02 -0.78
C VAL A 41 6.17 -5.47 -1.24
N PHE A 42 6.75 -6.29 -0.37
CA PHE A 42 6.77 -7.74 -0.54
C PHE A 42 5.63 -8.35 0.27
N THR A 43 4.70 -9.02 -0.41
CA THR A 43 3.49 -9.55 0.21
C THR A 43 2.95 -10.74 -0.59
N MET A 44 2.24 -11.63 0.10
CA MET A 44 1.42 -12.69 -0.52
C MET A 44 -0.06 -12.31 -0.59
N ASP A 45 -0.42 -11.18 0.02
CA ASP A 45 -1.78 -10.66 0.03
C ASP A 45 -2.09 -9.95 -1.30
N HIS A 46 -3.12 -10.44 -1.99
CA HIS A 46 -3.53 -9.94 -3.30
C HIS A 46 -4.20 -8.57 -3.22
N ASP A 47 -4.64 -8.13 -2.06
CA ASP A 47 -5.26 -6.82 -1.88
C ASP A 47 -4.29 -5.68 -2.19
N PHE A 48 -2.99 -5.85 -1.94
CA PHE A 48 -1.96 -4.88 -2.34
C PHE A 48 -1.86 -4.69 -3.86
N THR A 49 -2.26 -5.69 -4.66
CA THR A 49 -2.39 -5.53 -6.11
C THR A 49 -3.58 -4.66 -6.49
N ARG A 50 -4.66 -4.67 -5.69
CA ARG A 50 -5.80 -3.77 -5.87
C ARG A 50 -5.43 -2.35 -5.44
N TYR A 51 -4.74 -2.19 -4.31
CA TYR A 51 -4.27 -0.89 -3.84
C TYR A 51 -3.31 -0.23 -4.84
N ALA A 52 -2.39 -0.99 -5.43
CA ALA A 52 -1.45 -0.50 -6.45
C ALA A 52 -2.10 0.03 -7.74
N ARG A 53 -3.40 -0.23 -7.96
CA ARG A 53 -4.16 0.38 -9.08
C ARG A 53 -4.59 1.82 -8.79
N HIS A 54 -4.67 2.19 -7.52
CA HIS A 54 -5.16 3.49 -7.05
C HIS A 54 -4.08 4.32 -6.35
N LEU A 55 -3.03 3.67 -5.86
CA LEU A 55 -1.89 4.28 -5.22
C LEU A 55 -0.63 4.01 -6.07
N PRO A 56 0.38 4.91 -6.07
CA PRO A 56 1.66 4.69 -6.75
C PRO A 56 2.56 3.68 -6.01
N LEU A 57 1.96 2.58 -5.55
CA LEU A 57 2.58 1.54 -4.75
C LEU A 57 3.33 0.56 -5.66
N ARG A 58 4.60 0.29 -5.34
CA ARG A 58 5.41 -0.72 -6.03
C ARG A 58 5.29 -2.05 -5.30
N LEU A 59 5.10 -3.14 -6.03
CA LEU A 59 5.13 -4.50 -5.48
C LEU A 59 6.45 -5.18 -5.86
N HIS A 60 7.06 -5.88 -4.90
CA HIS A 60 8.28 -6.65 -5.14
C HIS A 60 7.97 -7.88 -6.00
N GLN A 61 8.73 -8.07 -7.07
CA GLN A 61 8.68 -9.27 -7.89
C GLN A 61 9.69 -10.30 -7.36
N PRO A 62 9.26 -11.50 -6.96
CA PRO A 62 10.17 -12.56 -6.55
C PRO A 62 11.19 -12.86 -7.65
N ARG A 63 12.43 -13.18 -7.28
CA ARG A 63 13.43 -13.63 -8.26
C ARG A 63 12.96 -14.93 -8.94
N PRO A 64 13.10 -15.06 -10.28
CA PRO A 64 12.86 -16.31 -10.97
C PRO A 64 13.73 -17.41 -10.37
N LYS A 65 13.19 -18.62 -10.26
CA LYS A 65 14.04 -19.80 -10.01
C LYS A 65 14.86 -20.06 -11.28
N ALA A 66 16.16 -20.31 -11.09
CA ALA A 66 17.08 -20.68 -12.15
C ALA A 66 16.71 -22.04 -12.77
#